data_AF-A0A953R8V1-F1
#
_entry.id   AF-A0A953R8V1-F1
#
_cell.length_a   1.000
_cell.length_b   1.000
_cell.length_c   1.000
_cell.angle_alpha   90.00
_cell.angle_beta   90.00
_cell.angle_gamma   90.00
#
_symmetry.space_group_name_H-M   'P 1'
#
loop_
_entity.id
_entity.type
_entity.pdbx_description
1 polymer ?
#
loop_
_entity_poly.entity_id
_entity_poly.type
_entity_poly.pdbx_seq_one_letter_code
_entity_poly.pdbx_strand_id
1 'polypeptide(L)'
;MKRGATHREVARRLMRAPKSEQRDAAFRKAIRQIPRGKVATYGQVAAAAGYPLYHRHVAQLLHKCGNSLPWQRVVGAGGAIRLKFEAALEQRTRLEMEGVRFRGKCVDMVEHQHRFRTWEFE
;
A
#
# COMPACT_ATOMS: atom_id res chain seq x y z
N MET A 1 5.12 28.33 -10.56
CA MET A 1 5.68 27.51 -9.45
C MET A 1 4.66 27.48 -8.31
N LYS A 2 3.87 26.40 -8.16
CA LYS A 2 2.88 26.32 -7.06
C LYS A 2 3.61 25.89 -5.78
N ARG A 3 3.68 26.80 -4.79
CA ARG A 3 4.19 26.50 -3.45
C ARG A 3 3.30 25.41 -2.83
N GLY A 4 3.89 24.25 -2.55
CA GLY A 4 3.19 23.17 -1.85
C GLY A 4 2.81 23.62 -0.44
N ALA A 5 1.64 23.20 0.03
CA ALA A 5 1.17 23.51 1.39
C ALA A 5 2.20 23.07 2.44
N THR A 6 2.41 23.89 3.46
CA THR A 6 3.35 23.59 4.55
C THR A 6 2.85 22.39 5.38
N HIS A 7 3.75 21.66 6.02
CA HIS A 7 3.41 20.48 6.84
C HIS A 7 2.32 20.80 7.90
N ARG A 8 2.35 22.04 8.45
CA ARG A 8 1.38 22.54 9.44
C ARG A 8 -0.02 22.74 8.86
N GLU A 9 -0.11 23.24 7.63
CA GLU A 9 -1.39 23.43 6.93
C GLU A 9 -2.00 22.10 6.51
N VAL A 10 -1.16 21.16 6.03
CA VAL A 10 -1.59 19.80 5.70
C VAL A 10 -2.12 19.10 6.96
N ALA A 11 -1.42 19.20 8.09
CA ALA A 11 -1.88 18.64 9.36
C ALA A 11 -3.23 19.24 9.81
N ARG A 12 -3.39 20.57 9.75
CA ARG A 12 -4.64 21.24 10.15
C ARG A 12 -5.83 20.86 9.27
N ARG A 13 -5.61 20.69 7.97
CA ARG A 13 -6.63 20.24 7.02
C ARG A 13 -7.05 18.79 7.31
N LEU A 14 -6.08 17.91 7.54
CA LEU A 14 -6.35 16.51 7.89
C LEU A 14 -7.15 16.37 9.19
N MET A 15 -6.91 17.20 10.20
CA MET A 15 -7.69 17.18 11.45
C MET A 15 -9.16 17.59 11.28
N ARG A 16 -9.50 18.35 10.23
CA ARG A 16 -10.89 18.75 9.89
C ARG A 16 -11.52 17.87 8.81
N ALA A 17 -10.76 16.93 8.25
CA ALA A 17 -11.20 16.10 7.15
C ALA A 17 -12.24 15.06 7.62
N PRO A 18 -13.17 14.64 6.75
CA PRO A 18 -14.04 13.52 7.06
C PRO A 18 -13.21 12.27 7.36
N LYS A 19 -13.71 11.39 8.25
CA LYS A 19 -13.00 10.18 8.72
C LYS A 19 -12.43 9.31 7.57
N SER A 20 -13.08 9.32 6.40
CA SER A 20 -12.63 8.61 5.20
C SER A 20 -11.33 9.19 4.61
N GLU A 21 -11.15 10.51 4.59
CA GLU A 21 -9.97 11.16 4.03
C GLU A 21 -8.75 10.98 4.93
N GLN A 22 -8.93 11.04 6.27
CA GLN A 22 -7.87 10.74 7.23
C GLN A 22 -7.39 9.29 7.11
N ARG A 23 -8.32 8.33 6.99
CA ARG A 23 -8.01 6.92 6.76
C ARG A 23 -7.26 6.70 5.43
N ASP A 24 -7.76 7.30 4.35
CA ASP A 24 -7.14 7.17 3.03
C ASP A 24 -5.73 7.78 3.03
N ALA A 25 -5.49 8.86 3.77
CA ALA A 25 -4.16 9.43 3.99
C ALA A 25 -3.24 8.46 4.77
N ALA A 26 -3.75 7.80 5.81
CA ALA A 26 -3.00 6.78 6.57
C ALA A 26 -2.61 5.58 5.68
N PHE A 27 -3.52 5.10 4.83
CA PHE A 27 -3.21 4.05 3.84
C PHE A 27 -2.11 4.49 2.87
N ARG A 28 -2.19 5.71 2.32
CA ARG A 28 -1.13 6.25 1.44
C ARG A 28 0.22 6.29 2.14
N LYS A 29 0.26 6.69 3.41
CA LYS A 29 1.49 6.70 4.22
C LYS A 29 2.07 5.29 4.37
N ALA A 30 1.25 4.32 4.79
CA ALA A 30 1.67 2.93 4.95
C ALA A 30 2.17 2.31 3.62
N ILE A 31 1.47 2.53 2.52
CA ILE A 31 1.86 1.98 1.20
C ILE A 31 3.22 2.53 0.74
N ARG A 32 3.50 3.82 0.99
CA ARG A 32 4.79 4.44 0.62
C ARG A 32 5.97 3.92 1.45
N GLN A 33 5.73 3.37 2.63
CA GLN A 33 6.79 2.78 3.47
C GLN A 33 7.27 1.43 2.94
N ILE A 34 6.52 0.77 2.05
CA ILE A 34 6.91 -0.52 1.48
C ILE A 34 8.09 -0.30 0.53
N PRO A 35 9.31 -0.76 0.86
CA PRO A 35 10.49 -0.50 0.06
C PRO A 35 10.47 -1.31 -1.25
N ARG A 36 11.31 -0.90 -2.20
CA ARG A 36 11.52 -1.63 -3.45
C ARG A 36 11.95 -3.07 -3.14
N GLY A 37 11.41 -4.03 -3.88
CA GLY A 37 11.72 -5.46 -3.71
C GLY A 37 11.04 -6.10 -2.50
N LYS A 38 10.13 -5.40 -1.82
CA LYS A 38 9.28 -5.95 -0.76
C LYS A 38 7.80 -5.72 -1.08
N VAL A 39 6.95 -6.54 -0.48
CA VAL A 39 5.50 -6.50 -0.63
C VAL A 39 4.78 -6.54 0.72
N ALA A 40 3.57 -6.00 0.78
CA ALA A 40 2.70 -6.18 1.93
C ALA A 40 1.29 -6.59 1.47
N THR A 41 0.57 -7.33 2.31
CA THR A 41 -0.82 -7.67 2.00
C THR A 41 -1.76 -6.49 2.25
N TYR A 42 -2.92 -6.45 1.58
CA TYR A 42 -3.96 -5.45 1.88
C TYR A 42 -4.32 -5.38 3.38
N GLY A 43 -4.37 -6.53 4.06
CA GLY A 43 -4.64 -6.60 5.50
C GLY A 43 -3.53 -5.98 6.33
N GLN A 44 -2.26 -6.23 5.97
CA GLN A 44 -1.11 -5.64 6.66
C GLN A 44 -1.05 -4.13 6.48
N VAL A 45 -1.31 -3.64 5.27
CA VAL A 45 -1.41 -2.19 5.01
C VAL A 45 -2.51 -1.55 5.86
N ALA A 46 -3.68 -2.19 5.93
CA ALA A 46 -4.80 -1.68 6.71
C ALA A 46 -4.47 -1.65 8.22
N ALA A 47 -3.86 -2.73 8.73
CA ALA A 47 -3.43 -2.81 10.13
C ALA A 47 -2.35 -1.77 10.46
N ALA A 48 -1.33 -1.62 9.60
CA ALA A 48 -0.26 -0.63 9.78
C ALA A 48 -0.76 0.82 9.71
N ALA A 49 -1.89 1.06 9.05
CA ALA A 49 -2.55 2.36 9.02
C ALA A 49 -3.47 2.61 10.22
N GLY A 50 -3.60 1.68 11.17
CA GLY A 50 -4.48 1.80 12.35
C GLY A 50 -5.93 1.39 12.10
N TYR A 51 -6.23 0.74 10.96
CA TYR A 51 -7.59 0.32 10.59
C TYR A 51 -7.60 -1.18 10.28
N PRO A 52 -7.38 -2.06 11.27
CA PRO A 52 -7.51 -3.50 11.07
C PRO A 52 -8.91 -3.81 10.49
N LEU A 53 -9.00 -4.80 9.60
CA LEU A 53 -10.20 -5.20 8.85
C LEU A 53 -10.56 -4.34 7.62
N TYR A 54 -9.94 -3.18 7.39
CA TYR A 54 -10.26 -2.30 6.24
C TYR A 54 -9.55 -2.66 4.92
N HIS A 55 -9.10 -3.91 4.75
CA HIS A 55 -8.37 -4.39 3.57
C HIS A 55 -9.07 -4.10 2.23
N ARG A 56 -10.41 -4.19 2.17
CA ARG A 56 -11.19 -3.86 0.96
C ARG A 56 -11.11 -2.37 0.59
N HIS A 57 -11.04 -1.49 1.59
CA HIS A 57 -10.90 -0.05 1.38
C HIS A 57 -9.52 0.31 0.84
N VAL A 58 -8.47 -0.42 1.27
CA VAL A 58 -7.13 -0.28 0.69
C VAL A 58 -7.15 -0.60 -0.81
N ALA A 59 -7.82 -1.70 -1.21
CA ALA A 59 -7.96 -2.07 -2.61
C ALA A 59 -8.73 -1.01 -3.42
N GLN A 60 -9.84 -0.49 -2.87
CA GLN A 60 -10.60 0.60 -3.49
C GLN A 60 -9.77 1.87 -3.66
N LEU A 61 -8.97 2.25 -2.65
CA LEU A 61 -8.08 3.39 -2.71
C LEU A 61 -7.04 3.22 -3.83
N LEU A 62 -6.39 2.05 -3.91
CA LEU A 62 -5.39 1.78 -4.95
C LEU A 62 -6.00 1.86 -6.36
N HIS A 63 -7.21 1.35 -6.55
CA HIS A 63 -7.93 1.47 -7.81
C HIS A 63 -8.15 2.93 -8.22
N LYS A 64 -8.48 3.82 -7.26
CA LYS A 64 -8.66 5.26 -7.51
C LYS A 64 -7.34 6.01 -7.75
N CYS A 65 -6.26 5.58 -7.10
CA CYS A 65 -4.98 6.31 -7.11
C CYS A 65 -4.07 5.95 -8.29
N GLY A 66 -4.29 4.80 -8.92
CA GLY A 66 -3.48 4.32 -10.04
C GLY A 66 -1.98 4.35 -9.73
N ASN A 67 -1.20 4.97 -10.63
CA ASN A 67 0.26 5.02 -10.56
C ASN A 67 0.84 6.04 -9.55
N SER A 68 0.01 6.77 -8.80
CA SER A 68 0.50 7.73 -7.78
C SER A 68 1.06 7.09 -6.50
N LEU A 69 0.91 5.76 -6.39
CA LEU A 69 1.42 4.93 -5.29
C LEU A 69 2.12 3.70 -5.88
N PRO A 70 3.07 3.08 -5.13
CA PRO A 70 3.66 1.80 -5.51
C PRO A 70 2.64 0.65 -5.33
N TRP A 71 1.54 0.73 -6.07
CA TRP A 71 0.38 -0.16 -5.95
C TRP A 71 0.76 -1.61 -6.18
N GLN A 72 1.75 -1.86 -7.05
CA GLN A 72 2.21 -3.21 -7.37
C GLN A 72 2.73 -3.96 -6.13
N ARG A 73 3.25 -3.23 -5.13
CA ARG A 73 3.79 -3.79 -3.89
C ARG A 73 2.72 -4.24 -2.89
N VAL A 74 1.44 -3.99 -3.19
CA VAL A 74 0.32 -4.42 -2.35
C VAL A 74 -0.35 -5.64 -2.98
N VAL A 75 -0.32 -6.76 -2.26
CA VAL A 75 -0.77 -8.07 -2.74
C VAL A 75 -1.90 -8.64 -1.88
N GLY A 76 -2.54 -9.70 -2.37
CA GLY A 76 -3.52 -10.47 -1.63
C GLY A 76 -2.92 -11.26 -0.47
N ALA A 77 -3.78 -11.83 0.37
CA ALA A 77 -3.37 -12.81 1.38
C ALA A 77 -2.53 -13.92 0.76
N GLY A 78 -1.46 -14.33 1.46
CA GLY A 78 -0.51 -15.34 0.98
C GLY A 78 0.36 -14.91 -0.20
N GLY A 79 0.42 -13.62 -0.54
CA GLY A 79 1.22 -13.12 -1.67
C GLY A 79 0.55 -13.23 -3.03
N ALA A 80 -0.75 -13.52 -3.07
CA ALA A 80 -1.48 -13.71 -4.32
C ALA A 80 -1.70 -12.39 -5.08
N ILE A 81 -1.43 -12.37 -6.38
CA ILE A 81 -1.89 -11.30 -7.27
C ILE A 81 -3.41 -11.42 -7.44
N ARG A 82 -4.15 -10.37 -7.08
CA ARG A 82 -5.63 -10.37 -7.09
C ARG A 82 -6.23 -9.72 -8.33
N LEU A 83 -5.41 -9.02 -9.12
CA LEU A 83 -5.82 -8.45 -10.40
C LEU A 83 -6.01 -9.55 -11.44
N LYS A 84 -6.66 -9.21 -12.56
CA LYS A 84 -6.94 -10.13 -13.67
C LYS A 84 -6.31 -9.62 -14.96
N PHE A 85 -6.08 -10.53 -15.90
CA PHE A 85 -5.62 -10.23 -17.26
C PHE A 85 -4.36 -9.35 -17.27
N GLU A 86 -4.35 -8.30 -18.09
CA GLU A 86 -3.22 -7.39 -18.29
C GLU A 86 -2.75 -6.74 -16.97
N ALA A 87 -3.67 -6.35 -16.10
CA ALA A 87 -3.32 -5.74 -14.83
C ALA A 87 -2.58 -6.72 -13.88
N ALA A 88 -2.88 -8.02 -13.98
CA ALA A 88 -2.14 -9.06 -13.25
C ALA A 88 -0.72 -9.24 -13.80
N LEU A 89 -0.58 -9.24 -15.13
CA LEU A 89 0.72 -9.31 -15.80
C LEU A 89 1.57 -8.10 -15.46
N GLU A 90 1.01 -6.89 -15.55
CA GLU A 90 1.69 -5.65 -15.20
C GLU A 90 2.16 -5.66 -13.74
N GLN A 91 1.31 -6.09 -12.80
CA GLN A 91 1.69 -6.19 -11.39
C GLN A 91 2.89 -7.12 -11.21
N ARG A 92 2.84 -8.30 -11.85
CA ARG A 92 3.90 -9.29 -11.79
C ARG A 92 5.21 -8.76 -12.38
N THR A 93 5.16 -8.22 -13.60
CA THR A 93 6.35 -7.68 -14.29
C THR A 93 6.99 -6.56 -13.49
N ARG A 94 6.20 -5.63 -12.92
CA ARG A 94 6.75 -4.56 -12.06
C ARG A 94 7.42 -5.12 -10.81
N LEU A 95 6.84 -6.13 -10.18
CA LEU A 95 7.44 -6.80 -9.02
C LEU A 95 8.73 -7.54 -9.38
N GLU A 96 8.76 -8.26 -10.49
CA GLU A 96 9.95 -8.95 -10.99
C GLU A 96 11.09 -7.96 -11.31
N MET A 97 10.78 -6.80 -11.91
CA MET A 97 11.76 -5.71 -12.12
C MET A 97 12.30 -5.11 -10.81
N GLU A 98 11.57 -5.25 -9.71
CA GLU A 98 12.03 -4.88 -8.37
C GLU A 98 12.83 -6.00 -7.68
N GLY A 99 13.00 -7.15 -8.32
CA GLY A 99 13.70 -8.32 -7.80
C GLY A 99 12.82 -9.23 -6.93
N VAL A 100 11.49 -9.10 -6.99
CA VAL A 100 10.56 -9.94 -6.21
C VAL A 100 10.41 -11.31 -6.88
N ARG A 101 10.65 -12.36 -6.10
CA ARG A 101 10.49 -13.77 -6.51
C ARG A 101 9.08 -14.28 -6.23
N PHE A 102 8.68 -15.29 -7.02
CA PHE A 102 7.37 -15.92 -6.94
C PHE A 102 7.50 -17.43 -6.73
N ARG A 103 6.65 -17.99 -5.88
CA ARG A 103 6.36 -19.43 -5.77
C ARG A 103 5.10 -19.72 -6.56
N GLY A 104 5.25 -20.10 -7.82
CA GLY A 104 4.14 -20.29 -8.77
C GLY A 104 3.41 -18.97 -9.07
N LYS A 105 2.17 -18.84 -8.59
CA LYS A 105 1.31 -17.65 -8.80
C LYS A 105 1.36 -16.65 -7.65
N CYS A 106 2.02 -16.98 -6.55
CA CYS A 106 2.11 -16.13 -5.36
C CYS A 106 3.53 -15.61 -5.16
N VAL A 107 3.67 -14.42 -4.59
CA VAL A 107 4.96 -13.88 -4.16
C VAL A 107 5.57 -14.78 -3.08
N ASP A 108 6.89 -14.96 -3.10
CA ASP A 108 7.60 -15.56 -1.97
C ASP A 108 7.54 -14.61 -0.76
N MET A 109 6.55 -14.82 0.10
CA MET A 109 6.33 -13.99 1.28
C MET A 109 7.42 -14.18 2.35
N VAL A 110 8.18 -15.27 2.32
CA VAL A 110 9.28 -15.46 3.28
C VAL A 110 10.41 -14.47 2.97
N GLU A 111 10.76 -14.33 1.69
CA GLU A 111 11.84 -13.46 1.25
C GLU A 111 11.40 -12.00 1.12
N HIS A 112 10.19 -11.76 0.59
CA HIS A 112 9.79 -10.41 0.15
C HIS A 112 8.78 -9.70 1.04
N GLN A 113 8.25 -10.32 2.10
CA GLN A 113 7.28 -9.62 2.94
C GLN A 113 7.92 -8.44 3.70
N HIS A 114 7.31 -7.27 3.57
CA HIS A 114 7.59 -6.11 4.39
C HIS A 114 6.93 -6.27 5.76
N ARG A 115 7.71 -6.03 6.81
CA ARG A 115 7.21 -5.99 8.19
C ARG A 115 7.17 -4.54 8.64
N PHE A 116 5.96 -4.03 8.86
CA PHE A 116 5.78 -2.71 9.47
C PHE A 116 6.29 -2.76 10.90
N ARG A 117 7.06 -1.74 11.32
CA ARG A 117 7.54 -1.62 12.69
C ARG A 117 6.36 -1.30 13.60
N THR A 118 6.21 -2.06 14.67
CA THR A 118 5.01 -2.05 15.53
C THR A 118 5.13 -1.06 16.71
N TRP A 119 6.25 -0.35 16.85
CA TRP A 119 6.57 0.48 18.03
C TRP A 119 6.51 2.02 17.78
N GLU A 120 5.75 2.49 16.79
CA GLU A 120 5.46 3.92 16.55
C GLU A 120 3.97 4.27 16.75
N PHE A 121 3.27 3.48 17.57
CA PHE A 121 1.85 3.69 17.89
C PHE A 121 1.64 4.09 19.36
N GLU A 122 2.47 5.02 19.84
CA GLU A 122 2.21 5.84 21.05
C GLU A 122 1.83 7.26 20.64
#